data_AF-A0A136MKP4-F1
#
_entry.id   AF-A0A136MKP4-F1
#
_cell.length_a   1.000
_cell.length_b   1.000
_cell.length_c   1.000
_cell.angle_alpha   90.00
_cell.angle_beta   90.00
_cell.angle_gamma   90.00
#
_symmetry.space_group_name_H-M   'P 1'
#
loop_
_entity.id
_entity.type
_entity.pdbx_description
1 polymer ?
#
loop_
_entity_poly.entity_id
_entity_poly.type
_entity_poly.pdbx_seq_one_letter_code
_entity_poly.pdbx_strand_id
1 'polypeptide(L)'
;MDRVQLPMGIISSNSYHCREGTRSFFFLCLMLGMLCCAHPGFGAPFGPAVKITDTTRKYQLSRTSDRILAVDSKGLVHFTYWSGGISTTPGSPSYVYYRNWSVGQGWSSEESIDNSTFGSLHVGGRHPSLAVTSTDGVFVVWHDHRHCIPQGNWINNVEIYADMRPYGGSFSPSDIRLTQTSKANPGDNGYVPKVISDPDGDLTVVWYDYHLIPIFQTFSV
;
A
#
# COMPACT_ATOMS: atom_id res chain seq x y z
N MET A 1 -31.51 -10.01 -24.13
CA MET A 1 -31.19 -8.58 -24.28
C MET A 1 -30.23 -8.19 -23.16
N ASP A 2 -28.92 -8.19 -23.29
CA ASP A 2 -27.98 -8.86 -24.19
C ASP A 2 -26.71 -9.08 -23.38
N ARG A 3 -26.21 -10.32 -23.35
CA ARG A 3 -24.85 -10.62 -22.93
C ARG A 3 -23.98 -10.49 -24.17
N VAL A 4 -22.99 -9.61 -24.13
CA VAL A 4 -21.91 -9.60 -25.12
C VAL A 4 -20.67 -10.17 -24.43
N GLN A 5 -20.30 -11.35 -24.90
CA GLN A 5 -19.08 -12.08 -24.60
C GLN A 5 -18.31 -12.13 -25.92
N LEU A 6 -17.03 -11.76 -26.00
CA LEU A 6 -16.04 -12.13 -27.04
C LEU A 6 -14.64 -11.55 -26.67
N PRO A 7 -13.50 -12.06 -27.17
CA PRO A 7 -12.90 -13.36 -26.87
C PRO A 7 -11.40 -13.27 -26.46
N MET A 8 -10.86 -14.33 -25.86
CA MET A 8 -9.40 -14.55 -25.79
C MET A 8 -8.85 -14.80 -27.20
N GLY A 9 -7.79 -14.08 -27.57
CA GLY A 9 -7.03 -14.26 -28.81
C GLY A 9 -5.53 -14.18 -28.55
N ILE A 10 -4.87 -15.33 -28.64
CA ILE A 10 -3.41 -15.50 -28.68
C ILE A 10 -2.88 -14.84 -29.97
N ILE A 11 -1.85 -14.00 -29.88
CA ILE A 11 -1.12 -13.53 -31.07
C ILE A 11 0.22 -14.26 -31.12
N SER A 12 0.33 -15.17 -32.09
CA SER A 12 1.56 -15.82 -32.53
C SER A 12 2.41 -14.88 -33.39
N SER A 13 3.71 -15.06 -33.29
CA SER A 13 4.78 -14.49 -34.12
C SER A 13 4.48 -14.52 -35.62
N ASN A 14 4.72 -13.40 -36.30
CA ASN A 14 5.09 -13.41 -37.71
C ASN A 14 6.29 -12.48 -37.97
N SER A 15 7.27 -13.09 -38.61
CA SER A 15 8.53 -12.59 -39.11
C SER A 15 8.34 -11.56 -40.22
N TYR A 16 9.02 -10.42 -40.10
CA TYR A 16 9.21 -9.49 -41.20
C TYR A 16 10.62 -9.64 -41.78
N HIS A 17 10.68 -10.23 -42.97
CA HIS A 17 11.79 -10.04 -43.90
C HIS A 17 11.72 -8.62 -44.45
N CYS A 18 12.78 -7.84 -44.29
CA CYS A 18 13.01 -6.65 -45.12
C CYS A 18 14.42 -6.76 -45.73
N ARG A 19 14.47 -6.58 -47.05
CA ARG A 19 15.63 -6.74 -47.92
C ARG A 19 16.65 -5.62 -47.74
N GLU A 20 17.88 -5.98 -48.05
CA GLU A 20 19.08 -5.16 -48.12
C GLU A 20 18.90 -3.87 -48.95
N GLY A 21 19.37 -2.76 -48.38
CA GLY A 21 19.61 -1.49 -49.05
C GLY A 21 20.97 -0.95 -48.61
N THR A 22 21.94 -1.06 -49.50
CA THR A 22 23.34 -0.68 -49.35
C THR A 22 23.52 0.83 -49.17
N ARG A 23 24.58 1.21 -48.44
CA ARG A 23 25.20 2.56 -48.28
C ARG A 23 24.83 3.34 -47.00
N SER A 24 25.54 3.04 -45.92
CA SER A 24 26.15 4.03 -44.99
C SER A 24 26.87 3.31 -43.85
N PHE A 25 27.99 2.65 -44.15
CA PHE A 25 28.72 1.79 -43.20
C PHE A 25 29.97 2.46 -42.57
N PHE A 26 30.10 3.79 -42.64
CA PHE A 26 31.34 4.46 -42.20
C PHE A 26 31.19 5.63 -41.20
N PHE A 27 29.99 5.92 -40.69
CA PHE A 27 29.81 6.98 -39.69
C PHE A 27 29.06 6.57 -38.41
N LEU A 28 28.69 5.29 -38.24
CA LEU A 28 27.96 4.81 -37.06
C LEU A 28 28.80 3.98 -36.08
N CYS A 29 30.09 3.73 -36.37
CA CYS A 29 30.99 2.99 -35.48
C CYS A 29 31.82 3.87 -34.51
N LEU A 30 31.74 5.20 -34.58
CA LEU A 30 32.44 6.09 -33.63
C LEU A 30 31.53 6.72 -32.56
N MET A 31 30.21 6.70 -32.74
CA MET A 31 29.25 7.17 -31.73
C MET A 31 28.75 6.06 -30.78
N LEU A 32 28.91 4.78 -31.15
CA LEU A 32 28.73 3.66 -30.20
C LEU A 32 29.96 3.41 -29.31
N GLY A 33 31.11 4.01 -29.63
CA GLY A 33 32.37 3.85 -28.88
C GLY A 33 32.61 4.86 -27.76
N MET A 34 31.74 5.88 -27.62
CA MET A 34 31.88 6.97 -26.63
C MET A 34 30.61 7.20 -25.79
N LEU A 35 29.77 6.18 -25.64
CA LEU A 35 28.72 6.12 -24.59
C LEU A 35 28.85 4.88 -23.70
N CYS A 36 29.98 4.17 -23.79
CA CYS A 36 30.37 3.10 -22.88
C CYS A 36 31.38 3.57 -21.81
N CYS A 37 31.49 4.89 -21.60
CA CYS A 37 32.20 5.43 -20.45
C CYS A 37 31.37 5.18 -19.20
N ALA A 38 31.60 4.01 -18.60
CA ALA A 38 31.46 3.71 -17.19
C ALA A 38 30.18 4.25 -16.52
N HIS A 39 29.12 3.43 -16.52
CA HIS A 39 28.39 3.28 -15.26
C HIS A 39 29.20 2.29 -14.43
N PRO A 40 29.90 2.69 -13.35
CA PRO A 40 30.46 1.74 -12.41
C PRO A 40 29.30 1.18 -11.59
N GLY A 41 28.47 0.37 -12.24
CA GLY A 41 27.31 -0.29 -11.67
C GLY A 41 27.63 -1.70 -11.21
N PHE A 42 28.84 -1.97 -10.74
CA PHE A 42 29.01 -3.09 -9.82
C PHE A 42 28.21 -2.71 -8.57
N GLY A 43 27.03 -3.32 -8.42
CA GLY A 43 26.12 -3.03 -7.31
C GLY A 43 26.89 -2.99 -6.00
N ALA A 44 26.83 -1.85 -5.32
CA ALA A 44 27.48 -1.71 -4.03
C ALA A 44 27.03 -2.88 -3.14
N PRO A 45 27.95 -3.49 -2.37
CA PRO A 45 27.56 -4.53 -1.43
C PRO A 45 26.49 -3.98 -0.49
N PHE A 46 25.56 -4.84 -0.07
CA PHE A 46 24.53 -4.44 0.89
C PHE A 46 25.19 -3.80 2.11
N GLY A 47 24.67 -2.63 2.49
CA GLY A 47 25.05 -1.98 3.74
C GLY A 47 24.57 -2.79 4.96
N PRO A 48 24.99 -2.38 6.16
CA PRO A 48 24.48 -2.98 7.40
C PRO A 48 22.96 -2.93 7.47
N ALA A 49 22.35 -3.96 8.06
CA ALA A 49 20.91 -3.97 8.32
C ALA A 49 20.52 -2.78 9.20
N VAL A 50 19.48 -2.04 8.80
CA VAL A 50 18.96 -0.90 9.54
C VAL A 50 17.73 -1.33 10.32
N LYS A 51 17.71 -1.07 11.62
CA LYS A 51 16.55 -1.35 12.48
C LYS A 51 15.43 -0.36 12.16
N ILE A 52 14.25 -0.86 11.80
CA ILE A 52 13.09 -0.01 11.42
C ILE A 52 12.31 0.48 12.64
N THR A 53 12.29 -0.29 13.72
CA THR A 53 11.64 0.05 14.99
C THR A 53 12.57 -0.28 16.14
N ASP A 54 12.57 0.52 17.20
CA ASP A 54 13.37 0.26 18.39
C ASP A 54 12.80 -0.87 19.27
N THR A 55 11.66 -1.46 18.87
CA THR A 55 10.93 -2.56 19.53
C THR A 55 10.34 -2.22 20.90
N THR A 56 10.31 -0.94 21.28
CA THR A 56 9.68 -0.50 22.54
C THR A 56 8.16 -0.76 22.55
N ARG A 57 7.55 -0.90 21.37
CA ARG A 57 6.14 -1.26 21.17
C ARG A 57 6.01 -2.53 20.35
N LYS A 58 4.91 -3.27 20.56
CA LYS A 58 4.53 -4.34 19.63
C LYS A 58 4.31 -3.72 18.26
N TYR A 59 4.97 -4.26 17.25
CA TYR A 59 4.81 -3.85 15.87
C TYR A 59 4.47 -5.08 15.03
N GLN A 60 3.73 -4.84 13.97
CA GLN A 60 3.32 -5.84 13.02
C GLN A 60 3.42 -5.24 11.62
N LEU A 61 3.91 -6.05 10.69
CA LEU A 61 3.78 -5.74 9.28
C LEU A 61 2.36 -6.13 8.83
N SER A 62 1.91 -5.54 7.73
CA SER A 62 0.62 -5.90 7.16
C SER A 62 0.58 -7.36 6.74
N ARG A 63 -0.60 -7.99 6.86
CA ARG A 63 -0.83 -9.30 6.24
C ARG A 63 -0.64 -9.10 4.74
N THR A 64 0.27 -9.89 4.18
CA THR A 64 0.97 -9.62 2.92
C THR A 64 1.73 -8.29 2.99
N SER A 65 3.05 -8.37 3.23
CA SER A 65 3.94 -7.23 3.41
C SER A 65 4.32 -6.55 2.10
N ASP A 66 3.58 -6.82 1.02
CA ASP A 66 3.67 -6.05 -0.21
C ASP A 66 3.08 -4.65 0.03
N ARG A 67 3.72 -3.62 -0.55
CA ARG A 67 3.26 -2.22 -0.49
C ARG A 67 3.23 -1.57 0.90
N ILE A 68 4.03 -2.04 1.85
CA ILE A 68 4.30 -1.31 3.10
C ILE A 68 5.51 -0.36 2.99
N LEU A 69 6.25 -0.44 1.89
CA LEU A 69 7.40 0.39 1.53
C LEU A 69 7.22 0.94 0.12
N ALA A 70 7.64 2.19 -0.10
CA ALA A 70 7.77 2.80 -1.43
C ALA A 70 8.88 3.86 -1.41
N VAL A 71 9.39 4.22 -2.58
CA VAL A 71 10.45 5.21 -2.73
C VAL A 71 9.94 6.33 -3.64
N ASP A 72 10.09 7.59 -3.20
CA ASP A 72 9.72 8.76 -4.00
C ASP A 72 10.80 9.14 -5.03
N SER A 73 10.52 10.17 -5.85
CA SER A 73 11.46 10.65 -6.86
C SER A 73 12.74 11.26 -6.27
N LYS A 74 12.78 11.52 -4.96
CA LYS A 74 13.93 12.07 -4.22
C LYS A 74 14.76 10.97 -3.56
N GLY A 75 14.35 9.72 -3.66
CA GLY A 75 15.01 8.59 -3.02
C GLY A 75 14.68 8.45 -1.54
N LEU A 76 13.63 9.12 -1.04
CA LEU A 76 13.13 8.93 0.31
C LEU A 76 12.34 7.63 0.36
N VAL A 77 12.67 6.76 1.32
CA VAL A 77 11.93 5.52 1.55
C VAL A 77 10.80 5.80 2.52
N HIS A 78 9.57 5.59 2.10
CA HIS A 78 8.36 5.68 2.92
C HIS A 78 8.00 4.32 3.47
N PHE A 79 7.60 4.25 4.74
CA PHE A 79 7.27 3.01 5.43
C PHE A 79 6.02 3.15 6.28
N THR A 80 5.16 2.14 6.24
CA THR A 80 4.02 2.00 7.14
C THR A 80 3.96 0.64 7.82
N TYR A 81 3.45 0.61 9.03
CA TYR A 81 3.26 -0.58 9.86
C TYR A 81 2.15 -0.32 10.87
N TRP A 82 1.84 -1.31 11.70
CA TRP A 82 0.82 -1.14 12.73
C TRP A 82 1.24 -1.77 14.06
N SER A 83 0.61 -1.36 15.15
CA SER A 83 0.76 -1.97 16.48
C SER A 83 -0.56 -2.58 16.96
N GLY A 84 -0.49 -3.49 17.93
CA GLY A 84 -1.66 -4.12 18.54
C GLY A 84 -1.62 -5.63 18.48
N GLY A 85 -2.74 -6.26 18.82
CA GLY A 85 -2.91 -7.70 18.84
C GLY A 85 -3.75 -8.25 17.68
N ILE A 86 -4.11 -9.53 17.78
CA ILE A 86 -5.06 -10.16 16.86
C ILE A 86 -6.48 -9.60 17.03
N SER A 87 -6.79 -9.07 18.21
CA SER A 87 -8.04 -8.37 18.53
C SER A 87 -7.74 -6.88 18.72
N THR A 88 -8.66 -6.05 18.25
CA THR A 88 -8.62 -4.59 18.37
C THR A 88 -9.87 -4.14 19.10
N THR A 89 -9.73 -3.48 20.25
CA THR A 89 -10.84 -2.94 21.05
C THR A 89 -10.42 -1.61 21.67
N PRO A 90 -11.34 -0.77 22.18
CA PRO A 90 -10.94 0.45 22.89
C PRO A 90 -10.05 0.21 24.12
N GLY A 91 -10.14 -0.96 24.76
CA GLY A 91 -9.28 -1.35 25.88
C GLY A 91 -7.94 -1.96 25.45
N SER A 92 -7.81 -2.35 24.18
CA SER A 92 -6.59 -2.86 23.58
C SER A 92 -6.49 -2.36 22.13
N PRO A 93 -6.21 -1.06 21.94
CA PRO A 93 -6.25 -0.45 20.62
C PRO A 93 -5.12 -0.93 19.72
N SER A 94 -5.34 -0.78 18.41
CA SER A 94 -4.29 -0.80 17.40
C SER A 94 -3.99 0.60 16.88
N TYR A 95 -2.84 0.78 16.25
CA TYR A 95 -2.44 2.04 15.65
C TYR A 95 -1.73 1.79 14.33
N VAL A 96 -1.93 2.68 13.36
CA VAL A 96 -1.21 2.70 12.09
C VAL A 96 -0.13 3.75 12.18
N TYR A 97 1.08 3.37 11.80
CA TYR A 97 2.26 4.23 11.86
C TYR A 97 2.85 4.49 10.49
N TYR A 98 3.50 5.64 10.39
CA TYR A 98 4.31 6.05 9.28
C TYR A 98 5.71 6.48 9.74
N ARG A 99 6.72 6.17 8.92
CA ARG A 99 8.08 6.70 9.00
C ARG A 99 8.64 6.88 7.60
N ASN A 100 9.68 7.70 7.49
CA ASN A 100 10.50 7.74 6.27
C ASN A 100 11.98 7.58 6.59
N TRP A 101 12.77 7.22 5.59
CA TRP A 101 14.21 7.06 5.70
C TRP A 101 14.93 7.74 4.53
N SER A 102 15.99 8.46 4.85
CA SER A 102 16.95 8.97 3.86
C SER A 102 18.38 8.58 4.21
N VAL A 103 19.21 8.50 3.18
CA VAL A 103 20.66 8.37 3.34
C VAL A 103 21.17 9.59 4.10
N GLY A 104 21.90 9.37 5.20
CA GLY A 104 22.53 10.41 5.99
C GLY A 104 21.71 10.88 7.20
N GLN A 105 20.37 10.81 7.18
CA GLN A 105 19.53 11.14 8.34
C GLN A 105 18.97 9.91 9.04
N GLY A 106 18.85 8.78 8.34
CA GLY A 106 18.24 7.57 8.89
C GLY A 106 16.71 7.69 8.96
N TRP A 107 16.10 6.94 9.88
CA TRP A 107 14.64 6.92 10.05
C TRP A 107 14.14 8.19 10.77
N SER A 108 13.09 8.81 10.24
CA SER A 108 12.32 9.86 10.92
C SER A 108 11.73 9.39 12.25
N SER A 109 11.20 10.30 13.06
CA SER A 109 10.34 9.91 14.19
C SER A 109 9.12 9.08 13.72
N GLU A 110 8.61 8.23 14.61
CA GLU A 110 7.36 7.50 14.42
C GLU A 110 6.17 8.47 14.48
N GLU A 111 5.27 8.39 13.50
CA GLU A 111 4.05 9.18 13.40
C GLU A 111 2.85 8.22 13.39
N SER A 112 1.91 8.36 14.35
CA SER A 112 0.63 7.64 14.30
C SER A 112 -0.30 8.41 13.36
N ILE A 113 -0.86 7.73 12.36
CA ILE A 113 -1.58 8.40 11.26
C ILE A 113 -3.08 8.11 11.24
N ASP A 114 -3.56 7.18 12.05
CA ASP A 114 -4.98 6.85 12.09
C ASP A 114 -5.71 7.61 13.20
N ASN A 115 -6.81 8.28 12.87
CA ASN A 115 -7.69 8.98 13.83
C ASN A 115 -8.92 8.12 14.19
N SER A 116 -8.67 6.83 14.45
CA SER A 116 -9.68 5.77 14.56
C SER A 116 -10.40 5.74 15.91
N THR A 117 -11.44 6.56 16.08
CA THR A 117 -12.14 6.70 17.37
C THR A 117 -13.50 6.00 17.43
N PHE A 118 -13.77 5.30 18.54
CA PHE A 118 -15.09 4.82 18.93
C PHE A 118 -15.54 5.61 20.18
N GLY A 119 -16.48 6.54 20.00
CA GLY A 119 -16.77 7.54 21.02
C GLY A 119 -15.54 8.44 21.27
N SER A 120 -15.11 8.57 22.52
CA SER A 120 -13.90 9.33 22.88
C SER A 120 -12.62 8.49 22.96
N LEU A 121 -12.71 7.18 22.71
CA LEU A 121 -11.59 6.27 22.82
C LEU A 121 -11.04 5.90 21.45
N HIS A 122 -9.72 5.76 21.35
CA HIS A 122 -9.09 5.18 20.18
C HIS A 122 -9.39 3.68 20.13
N VAL A 123 -9.75 3.15 18.96
CA VAL A 123 -9.90 1.71 18.73
C VAL A 123 -8.85 1.21 17.74
N GLY A 124 -8.67 1.89 16.61
CA GLY A 124 -7.53 1.67 15.72
C GLY A 124 -7.80 1.09 14.35
N GLY A 125 -6.78 1.26 13.50
CA GLY A 125 -6.62 0.56 12.22
C GLY A 125 -5.51 -0.50 12.25
N ARG A 126 -5.49 -1.36 11.23
CA ARG A 126 -4.39 -2.32 10.98
C ARG A 126 -4.14 -2.55 9.49
N HIS A 127 -3.12 -3.36 9.21
CA HIS A 127 -2.79 -3.81 7.86
C HIS A 127 -2.72 -2.68 6.82
N PRO A 128 -1.93 -1.62 7.10
CA PRO A 128 -1.79 -0.53 6.16
C PRO A 128 -1.10 -0.94 4.86
N SER A 129 -1.38 -0.20 3.79
CA SER A 129 -0.66 -0.23 2.52
C SER A 129 -0.45 1.20 2.08
N LEU A 130 0.69 1.49 1.44
CA LEU A 130 1.00 2.82 0.94
C LEU A 130 1.35 2.82 -0.55
N ALA A 131 1.13 3.96 -1.18
CA ALA A 131 1.61 4.30 -2.51
C ALA A 131 2.18 5.72 -2.49
N VAL A 132 3.23 5.93 -3.29
CA VAL A 132 3.72 7.29 -3.58
C VAL A 132 3.01 7.78 -4.83
N THR A 133 2.47 9.00 -4.78
CA THR A 133 1.80 9.65 -5.91
C THR A 133 2.82 10.23 -6.89
N SER A 134 2.35 10.58 -8.10
CA SER A 134 3.18 11.24 -9.13
C SER A 134 3.78 12.59 -8.69
N THR A 135 3.31 13.15 -7.58
CA THR A 135 3.76 14.40 -6.97
C THR A 135 4.60 14.20 -5.71
N ASP A 136 5.14 12.99 -5.49
CA ASP A 136 5.91 12.60 -4.28
C ASP A 136 5.11 12.71 -2.97
N GLY A 137 3.78 12.70 -3.05
CA GLY A 137 2.91 12.55 -1.88
C GLY A 137 2.76 11.08 -1.48
N VAL A 138 2.33 10.82 -0.24
CA VAL A 138 2.14 9.47 0.28
C VAL A 138 0.67 9.24 0.59
N PHE A 139 0.05 8.31 -0.11
CA PHE A 139 -1.31 7.86 0.18
C PHE A 139 -1.24 6.54 0.95
N VAL A 140 -1.88 6.48 2.12
CA VAL A 140 -1.91 5.28 2.96
C VAL A 140 -3.35 4.84 3.14
N VAL A 141 -3.61 3.56 3.00
CA VAL A 141 -4.89 2.91 3.26
C VAL A 141 -4.74 1.88 4.36
N TRP A 142 -5.78 1.65 5.16
CA TRP A 142 -5.82 0.63 6.20
C TRP A 142 -7.24 0.12 6.41
N HIS A 143 -7.40 -1.02 7.08
CA HIS A 143 -8.71 -1.43 7.56
C HIS A 143 -8.93 -0.98 9.00
N ASP A 144 -10.16 -0.63 9.34
CA ASP A 144 -10.45 0.24 10.47
C ASP A 144 -11.61 -0.29 11.32
N HIS A 145 -11.45 -0.21 12.64
CA HIS A 145 -12.39 -0.77 13.59
C HIS A 145 -13.37 0.26 14.21
N ARG A 146 -13.35 1.54 13.78
CA ARG A 146 -14.14 2.61 14.40
C ARG A 146 -15.67 2.45 14.28
N HIS A 147 -16.11 1.63 13.33
CA HIS A 147 -17.55 1.32 13.13
C HIS A 147 -17.95 -0.05 13.69
N CYS A 148 -16.99 -0.81 14.24
CA CYS A 148 -17.31 -2.03 14.95
C CYS A 148 -18.02 -1.71 16.27
N ILE A 149 -18.81 -2.67 16.76
CA ILE A 149 -19.51 -2.54 18.04
C ILE A 149 -19.17 -3.71 18.97
N PRO A 150 -19.30 -3.55 20.30
CA PRO A 150 -19.04 -4.63 21.25
C PRO A 150 -19.82 -5.92 20.96
N GLN A 151 -21.09 -5.81 20.53
CA GLN A 151 -21.96 -6.94 20.22
C GLN A 151 -21.47 -7.75 19.01
N GLY A 152 -20.74 -7.12 18.09
CA GLY A 152 -20.11 -7.79 16.96
C GLY A 152 -18.66 -8.18 17.24
N ASN A 153 -18.25 -8.26 18.51
CA ASN A 153 -16.92 -8.65 18.97
C ASN A 153 -15.78 -7.87 18.31
N TRP A 154 -16.03 -6.61 17.93
CA TRP A 154 -15.07 -5.73 17.26
C TRP A 154 -14.57 -6.24 15.91
N ILE A 155 -15.27 -7.18 15.28
CA ILE A 155 -14.95 -7.76 13.96
C ILE A 155 -16.05 -7.53 12.92
N ASN A 156 -17.08 -6.76 13.26
CA ASN A 156 -18.17 -6.39 12.38
C ASN A 156 -17.97 -4.96 11.85
N ASN A 157 -18.42 -4.65 10.64
CA ASN A 157 -18.30 -3.31 10.06
C ASN A 157 -16.85 -2.76 10.06
N VAL A 158 -15.87 -3.62 9.79
CA VAL A 158 -14.50 -3.18 9.53
C VAL A 158 -14.49 -2.48 8.17
N GLU A 159 -14.00 -1.24 8.12
CA GLU A 159 -14.04 -0.41 6.92
C GLU A 159 -12.65 -0.12 6.38
N ILE A 160 -12.55 0.22 5.10
CA ILE A 160 -11.31 0.75 4.54
C ILE A 160 -11.29 2.26 4.70
N TYR A 161 -10.20 2.74 5.31
CA TYR A 161 -9.89 4.14 5.50
C TYR A 161 -8.58 4.49 4.83
N ALA A 162 -8.37 5.78 4.59
CA ALA A 162 -7.18 6.31 3.99
C ALA A 162 -6.81 7.69 4.56
N ASP A 163 -5.55 8.07 4.36
CA ASP A 163 -5.08 9.43 4.53
C ASP A 163 -3.93 9.71 3.55
N MET A 164 -3.70 10.99 3.28
CA MET A 164 -2.75 11.50 2.32
C MET A 164 -1.83 12.52 2.98
N ARG A 165 -0.53 12.32 2.76
CA ARG A 165 0.51 13.30 3.05
C ARG A 165 1.00 13.92 1.75
N PRO A 166 0.74 15.21 1.47
CA PRO A 166 1.37 15.90 0.34
C PRO A 166 2.89 15.94 0.49
N TYR A 167 3.62 16.09 -0.62
CA TYR A 167 5.08 16.27 -0.57
C TYR A 167 5.47 17.46 0.31
N GLY A 168 6.36 17.22 1.28
CA GLY A 168 6.78 18.22 2.27
C GLY A 168 5.73 18.59 3.32
N GLY A 169 4.52 17.99 3.26
CA GLY A 169 3.42 18.23 4.19
C GLY A 169 3.34 17.20 5.32
N SER A 170 2.16 17.14 5.92
CA SER A 170 1.76 16.19 6.98
C SER A 170 0.51 15.43 6.57
N PHE A 171 0.23 14.32 7.26
CA PHE A 171 -1.07 13.65 7.20
C PHE A 171 -2.20 14.55 7.71
N SER A 172 -3.43 14.27 7.27
CA SER A 172 -4.61 15.04 7.64
C SER A 172 -5.01 14.76 9.09
N PRO A 173 -5.60 15.72 9.82
CA PRO A 173 -6.26 15.42 11.09
C PRO A 173 -7.60 14.68 10.90
N SER A 174 -8.00 14.38 9.66
CA SER A 174 -9.26 13.72 9.33
C SER A 174 -9.06 12.68 8.25
N ASP A 175 -9.41 11.44 8.58
CA ASP A 175 -9.26 10.30 7.69
C ASP A 175 -10.40 10.24 6.65
N ILE A 176 -10.09 9.67 5.49
CA ILE A 176 -11.00 9.47 4.37
C ILE A 176 -11.58 8.06 4.47
N ARG A 177 -12.90 7.93 4.58
CA ARG A 177 -13.59 6.63 4.52
C ARG A 177 -13.79 6.21 3.06
N LEU A 178 -13.24 5.06 2.66
CA LEU A 178 -13.34 4.55 1.30
C LEU A 178 -14.51 3.58 1.10
N THR A 179 -14.91 2.84 2.14
CA THR A 179 -16.03 1.89 2.09
C THR A 179 -17.12 2.27 3.09
N GLN A 180 -18.37 1.97 2.76
CA GLN A 180 -19.52 2.22 3.62
C GLN A 180 -20.41 0.98 3.67
N THR A 181 -20.10 0.09 4.60
CA THR A 181 -21.03 -0.95 5.00
C THR A 181 -22.24 -0.32 5.68
N SER A 182 -23.43 -0.49 5.08
CA SER A 182 -24.69 0.07 5.55
C SER A 182 -25.71 -0.98 6.00
N LYS A 183 -25.30 -2.26 6.14
CA LYS A 183 -26.24 -3.33 6.47
C LYS A 183 -26.34 -3.59 7.98
N ALA A 184 -27.53 -4.01 8.40
CA ALA A 184 -27.86 -4.35 9.77
C ALA A 184 -27.19 -5.66 10.27
N ASN A 185 -26.55 -6.44 9.39
CA ASN A 185 -25.91 -7.69 9.75
C ASN A 185 -24.40 -7.52 9.96
N PRO A 186 -23.77 -8.28 10.88
CA PRO A 186 -22.37 -8.08 11.31
C PRO A 186 -21.31 -8.49 10.27
N GLY A 187 -21.70 -8.82 9.05
CA GLY A 187 -20.89 -9.59 8.09
C GLY A 187 -20.11 -8.77 7.06
N ASP A 188 -20.36 -7.48 6.92
CA ASP A 188 -19.84 -6.69 5.81
C ASP A 188 -18.57 -5.92 6.23
N ASN A 189 -17.42 -6.52 5.90
CA ASN A 189 -16.10 -6.09 6.34
C ASN A 189 -15.14 -5.95 5.15
N GLY A 190 -14.55 -4.76 4.99
CA GLY A 190 -13.37 -4.53 4.18
C GLY A 190 -12.10 -4.94 4.91
N TYR A 191 -11.26 -5.77 4.30
CA TYR A 191 -10.08 -6.34 4.96
C TYR A 191 -8.81 -6.26 4.12
N VAL A 192 -7.69 -5.98 4.79
CA VAL A 192 -6.31 -6.03 4.24
C VAL A 192 -6.19 -5.27 2.92
N PRO A 193 -6.46 -3.96 2.90
CA PRO A 193 -6.43 -3.20 1.67
C PRO A 193 -5.02 -3.15 1.08
N LYS A 194 -4.96 -3.00 -0.23
CA LYS A 194 -3.74 -2.71 -0.98
C LYS A 194 -4.00 -1.53 -1.89
N VAL A 195 -2.99 -0.67 -2.03
CA VAL A 195 -3.05 0.48 -2.91
C VAL A 195 -1.84 0.50 -3.86
N ILE A 196 -2.11 0.92 -5.10
CA ILE A 196 -1.09 1.26 -6.10
C ILE A 196 -1.42 2.63 -6.69
N SER A 197 -0.38 3.36 -7.08
CA SER A 197 -0.50 4.50 -8.00
C SER A 197 -0.12 4.01 -9.39
N ASP A 198 -0.86 4.43 -10.40
CA ASP A 198 -0.46 4.25 -11.80
C ASP A 198 0.39 5.44 -12.29
N PRO A 199 0.95 5.37 -13.53
CA PRO A 199 1.75 6.45 -14.10
C PRO A 199 1.00 7.76 -14.35
N ASP A 200 -0.32 7.71 -14.52
CA ASP A 200 -1.16 8.90 -14.73
C ASP A 200 -1.48 9.59 -13.39
N GLY A 201 -1.21 8.91 -12.27
CA GLY A 201 -1.36 9.40 -10.91
C GLY A 201 -2.65 8.93 -10.24
N ASP A 202 -3.41 8.04 -10.88
CA ASP A 202 -4.62 7.47 -10.29
C ASP A 202 -4.26 6.43 -9.24
N LEU A 203 -5.05 6.41 -8.16
CA LEU A 203 -4.89 5.48 -7.06
C LEU A 203 -5.93 4.37 -7.17
N THR A 204 -5.47 3.13 -7.27
CA THR A 204 -6.33 1.94 -7.24
C THR A 204 -6.21 1.26 -5.88
N VAL A 205 -7.34 1.14 -5.17
CA VAL A 205 -7.43 0.44 -3.88
C VAL A 205 -8.24 -0.84 -4.05
N VAL A 206 -7.69 -1.95 -3.56
CA VAL A 206 -8.35 -3.26 -3.56
C VAL A 206 -8.38 -3.83 -2.14
N TRP A 207 -9.41 -4.61 -1.79
CA TRP A 207 -9.56 -5.20 -0.47
C TRP A 207 -10.32 -6.53 -0.56
N TYR A 208 -10.25 -7.34 0.50
CA TYR A 208 -11.16 -8.46 0.69
C TYR A 208 -12.48 -7.95 1.24
N ASP A 209 -13.57 -8.32 0.58
CA ASP A 209 -14.93 -8.00 1.00
C ASP A 209 -15.61 -9.27 1.54
N TYR A 210 -15.97 -9.24 2.82
CA TYR A 210 -16.64 -10.35 3.50
C TYR A 210 -18.17 -10.24 3.51
N HIS A 211 -18.80 -9.29 2.79
CA HIS A 211 -20.25 -9.05 2.86
C HIS A 211 -21.15 -10.24 2.49
N LEU A 212 -20.62 -11.21 1.74
CA LEU A 212 -21.34 -12.44 1.36
C LEU A 212 -21.11 -13.59 2.34
N ILE A 213 -20.20 -13.45 3.29
CA ILE A 213 -19.85 -14.53 4.22
C ILE A 213 -20.71 -14.37 5.47
N PRO A 214 -21.59 -15.35 5.80
CA PRO A 214 -22.30 -15.35 7.06
C PRO A 214 -21.29 -15.57 8.20
N ILE A 215 -20.89 -14.48 8.85
CA ILE A 215 -20.02 -14.53 10.02
C ILE A 215 -20.85 -15.07 11.21
N PHE A 216 -20.68 -16.36 11.49
CA PHE A 216 -21.16 -17.14 12.65
C PHE A 216 -22.68 -17.29 12.85
N GLN A 217 -23.24 -18.42 12.40
CA GLN A 217 -24.19 -19.15 13.25
C GLN A 217 -23.42 -19.66 14.47
N THR A 218 -23.92 -19.38 15.66
CA THR A 218 -23.40 -19.89 16.94
C THR A 218 -23.22 -21.40 16.89
N PHE A 219 -21.98 -21.89 17.07
CA PHE A 219 -21.78 -23.24 17.59
C PHE A 219 -21.88 -23.15 19.10
N SER A 220 -23.07 -23.42 19.63
CA SER A 220 -23.25 -23.80 21.03
C SER A 220 -22.74 -25.23 21.21
N VAL A 221 -21.78 -25.43 22.11
CA VAL A 221 -21.44 -26.74 22.69
C VAL A 221 -22.39 -26.98 23.86
#